data_AF-A0A6L7ZWX3-F1
#
_entry.id   AF-A0A6L7ZWX3-F1
#
_cell.length_a   1.000
_cell.length_b   1.000
_cell.length_c   1.000
_cell.angle_alpha   90.00
_cell.angle_beta   90.00
_cell.angle_gamma   90.00
#
_symmetry.space_group_name_H-M   'P 1'
#
loop_
_entity.id
_entity.type
_entity.pdbx_description
1 polymer ?
#
loop_
_entity_poly.entity_id
_entity_poly.type
_entity_poly.pdbx_seq_one_letter_code
_entity_poly.pdbx_strand_id
1 'polypeptide(L)'
;MSTSITVRDIDPGDKSWLRREARQIGVSMEELVRRLIHEKRTKTECRPKPSEAFARHFGERHGVDLPPPLRHGYKPLSFARENEE
;
A
#
# COMPACT_ATOMS: atom_id res chain seq x y z
N MET A 1 -0.63 4.42 16.22
CA MET A 1 -1.35 3.12 16.22
C MET A 1 -0.41 2.07 15.63
N SER A 2 -0.08 1.03 16.39
CA SER A 2 0.78 -0.06 15.91
C SER A 2 -0.03 -1.00 15.02
N THR A 3 0.25 -0.99 13.72
CA THR A 3 -0.32 -1.94 12.76
C THR A 3 0.43 -3.25 12.86
N SER A 4 -0.23 -4.30 13.36
CA SER A 4 0.31 -5.66 13.38
C SER A 4 -0.21 -6.46 12.17
N ILE A 5 0.67 -7.21 11.52
CA ILE A 5 0.32 -8.10 10.41
C ILE A 5 0.80 -9.50 10.78
N THR A 6 -0.08 -10.49 10.65
CA THR A 6 0.25 -11.90 10.90
C THR A 6 0.28 -12.64 9.58
N VAL A 7 1.41 -13.29 9.28
CA VAL A 7 1.56 -14.16 8.11
C VAL A 7 1.36 -15.60 8.58
N ARG A 8 0.30 -16.26 8.10
CA ARG A 8 -0.04 -17.64 8.48
C ARG A 8 0.74 -18.65 7.65
N ASP A 9 0.76 -18.45 6.35
CA ASP A 9 1.40 -19.35 5.40
C ASP A 9 2.72 -18.75 4.93
N ILE A 10 3.81 -19.29 5.45
CA ILE A 10 5.16 -19.03 4.99
C ILE A 10 5.83 -20.38 4.74
N ASP A 11 6.60 -20.47 3.67
CA ASP A 11 7.37 -21.68 3.39
C ASP A 11 8.28 -22.02 4.60
N PRO A 12 8.33 -23.28 5.05
CA PRO A 12 9.17 -23.68 6.18
C PRO A 12 10.66 -23.36 5.96
N GLY A 13 11.12 -23.45 4.71
CA GLY A 13 12.48 -23.08 4.29
C GLY A 13 12.74 -21.60 4.52
N ASP A 14 11.85 -20.74 4.03
CA ASP A 14 11.95 -19.28 4.20
C ASP A 14 11.92 -18.87 5.68
N LYS A 15 11.05 -19.50 6.48
CA LYS A 15 10.99 -19.25 7.93
C LYS A 15 12.28 -19.66 8.63
N SER A 16 12.88 -20.78 8.24
CA SER A 16 14.16 -21.24 8.79
C SER A 16 15.31 -20.30 8.41
N TRP A 17 15.31 -19.82 7.16
CA TRP A 17 16.25 -18.84 6.65
C TRP A 17 16.15 -17.53 7.43
N LEU A 18 14.95 -16.97 7.60
CA LEU A 18 14.69 -15.74 8.37
C LEU A 18 15.19 -15.85 9.82
N ARG A 19 15.00 -16.99 10.48
CA ARG A 19 15.48 -17.21 11.85
C ARG A 19 17.00 -17.22 11.92
N ARG A 20 17.66 -17.87 10.96
CA ARG A 20 19.13 -17.94 10.91
C ARG A 20 19.72 -16.56 10.65
N GLU A 21 19.15 -15.83 9.68
CA GLU A 21 19.58 -14.49 9.31
C GLU A 21 19.43 -13.51 10.49
N ALA A 22 18.30 -13.57 11.20
CA ALA A 22 18.05 -12.73 12.36
C ALA A 22 19.08 -12.99 13.49
N ARG A 23 19.43 -14.26 13.71
CA ARG A 23 20.47 -14.65 14.67
C ARG A 23 21.85 -14.13 14.26
N GLN A 24 22.20 -14.21 12.98
CA GLN A 24 23.49 -13.74 12.47
C GLN A 24 23.66 -12.22 12.67
N ILE A 25 22.58 -11.46 12.53
CA ILE A 25 22.56 -10.00 12.69
C ILE A 25 22.34 -9.59 14.16
N GLY A 26 21.99 -10.54 15.04
CA GLY A 26 21.76 -10.30 16.46
C GLY A 26 20.44 -9.58 16.78
N VAL A 27 19.43 -9.73 15.93
CA VAL A 27 18.09 -9.10 16.10
C VAL A 27 16.99 -10.15 16.22
N SER A 28 15.81 -9.73 16.66
CA SER A 28 14.63 -10.61 16.60
C SER A 28 14.21 -10.84 15.16
N MET A 29 13.59 -11.99 14.89
CA MET A 29 13.06 -12.31 13.56
C MET A 29 12.02 -11.27 13.09
N GLU A 30 11.18 -10.77 14.01
CA GLU A 30 10.20 -9.73 13.70
C GLU A 30 10.87 -8.42 13.27
N GLU A 31 11.93 -8.01 13.99
CA GLU A 31 12.66 -6.78 13.67
C GLU A 31 13.40 -6.90 12.33
N LEU A 32 13.95 -8.08 12.02
CA LEU A 32 14.52 -8.35 10.69
C LEU A 32 13.47 -8.18 9.58
N VAL A 33 12.29 -8.79 9.76
CA VAL A 33 11.19 -8.68 8.80
C VAL A 33 10.72 -7.23 8.65
N ARG A 34 10.64 -6.49 9.75
CA ARG A 34 10.29 -5.07 9.75
C ARG A 34 11.28 -4.24 8.92
N ARG A 35 12.58 -4.49 9.08
CA ARG A 35 13.63 -3.84 8.28
C ARG A 35 13.53 -4.19 6.80
N LEU A 36 13.33 -5.46 6.47
CA LEU A 36 13.15 -5.92 5.09
C LEU A 36 11.95 -5.25 4.42
N ILE A 37 10.81 -5.16 5.11
CA ILE A 37 9.62 -4.47 4.61
C ILE A 37 9.91 -2.98 4.42
N HIS A 38 10.56 -2.34 5.39
CA HIS A 38 10.90 -0.92 5.29
C HIS A 38 11.84 -0.64 4.12
N GLU A 39 12.88 -1.45 3.94
CA GLU A 39 13.83 -1.33 2.83
C GLU A 39 13.16 -1.60 1.47
N LYS A 40 12.28 -2.61 1.39
CA LYS A 40 11.51 -2.86 0.17
C LYS A 40 10.53 -1.73 -0.10
N ARG A 41 9.88 -1.16 0.92
CA ARG A 41 9.08 0.04 0.76
C ARG A 41 9.92 1.18 0.24
N THR A 42 11.04 1.54 0.86
CA THR A 42 11.86 2.66 0.38
C THR A 42 12.39 2.44 -1.04
N LYS A 43 12.77 1.21 -1.41
CA LYS A 43 13.23 0.87 -2.77
C LYS A 43 12.10 0.82 -3.81
N THR A 44 10.91 0.35 -3.43
CA THR A 44 9.73 0.25 -4.33
C THR A 44 8.98 1.58 -4.41
N GLU A 45 9.03 2.36 -3.33
CA GLU A 45 8.46 3.70 -3.15
C GLU A 45 9.47 4.81 -3.51
N CYS A 46 10.39 4.55 -4.44
CA CYS A 46 10.82 5.63 -5.37
C CYS A 46 9.65 6.18 -6.21
N ARG A 47 8.40 5.84 -5.88
CA ARG A 47 7.22 6.59 -6.26
C ARG A 47 7.18 7.88 -5.43
N PRO A 48 7.15 9.06 -6.08
CA PRO A 48 7.02 10.32 -5.36
C PRO A 48 5.80 10.24 -4.46
N LYS A 49 5.93 10.77 -3.23
CA LYS A 49 4.77 10.88 -2.35
C LYS A 49 3.65 11.60 -3.09
N PRO A 50 2.37 11.30 -2.86
CA PRO A 50 1.29 12.00 -3.52
C PRO A 50 1.46 13.52 -3.39
N SER A 51 1.85 13.99 -2.21
CA SER A 51 2.18 15.40 -1.95
C SER A 51 3.34 15.95 -2.80
N GLU A 52 4.38 15.16 -3.06
CA GLU A 52 5.49 15.54 -3.93
C GLU A 52 5.07 15.57 -5.40
N ALA A 53 4.23 14.62 -5.82
CA ALA A 53 3.63 14.63 -7.15
C ALA A 53 2.74 15.88 -7.34
N PHE A 54 1.90 16.21 -6.35
CA PHE A 54 1.09 17.43 -6.36
C PHE A 54 1.96 18.69 -6.36
N ALA A 55 3.01 18.77 -5.54
CA ALA A 55 3.93 19.91 -5.53
C ALA A 55 4.66 20.07 -6.86
N ARG A 56 5.07 18.98 -7.51
CA ARG A 56 5.72 19.03 -8.83
C ARG A 56 4.79 19.53 -9.92
N HIS A 57 3.51 19.17 -9.88
CA HIS A 57 2.54 19.54 -10.93
C HIS A 57 1.78 20.85 -10.65
N PHE A 58 1.59 21.20 -9.38
CA PHE A 58 0.73 22.32 -8.94
C PHE A 58 1.43 23.28 -7.97
N GLY A 59 2.66 22.99 -7.52
CA GLY A 59 3.36 23.74 -6.47
C GLY A 59 3.76 25.16 -6.89
N GLU A 60 4.07 25.41 -8.16
CA GLU A 60 4.30 26.78 -8.66
C GLU A 60 3.00 27.61 -8.73
N ARG A 61 1.83 26.95 -8.76
CA ARG A 61 0.53 27.61 -8.89
C ARG A 61 -0.22 27.81 -7.57
N HIS A 62 0.38 27.45 -6.43
CA HIS A 62 -0.25 27.51 -5.10
C HIS A 62 -1.61 26.77 -5.01
N GLY A 63 -1.77 25.70 -5.80
CA GLY A 63 -3.03 24.95 -5.88
C GLY A 63 -4.02 25.56 -6.88
N VAL A 64 -4.94 24.73 -7.36
CA VAL A 64 -6.01 25.15 -8.27
C VAL A 64 -7.32 24.86 -7.57
N ASP A 65 -8.17 25.88 -7.42
CA ASP A 65 -9.54 25.69 -6.94
C ASP A 65 -10.34 24.96 -8.02
N LEU A 66 -10.66 23.70 -7.74
CA LEU A 66 -11.51 22.92 -8.61
C LEU A 66 -12.96 23.39 -8.41
N PRO A 67 -13.72 23.60 -9.50
CA PRO A 67 -15.13 23.90 -9.38
C PRO A 67 -15.85 22.75 -8.66
N PRO A 68 -16.99 23.03 -7.99
CA PRO A 68 -17.75 21.99 -7.32
C PRO A 68 -18.07 20.86 -8.29
N PRO A 69 -17.99 19.58 -7.84
CA PRO A 69 -18.20 18.45 -8.72
C PRO A 69 -19.59 18.54 -9.34
N LEU A 70 -19.65 18.50 -10.67
CA LEU A 70 -20.89 18.34 -11.41
C LEU A 70 -21.52 17.02 -10.95
N ARG A 71 -22.61 17.12 -10.18
CA ARG A 71 -23.43 15.95 -9.83
C ARG A 71 -24.12 15.47 -11.11
N HIS A 72 -23.42 14.69 -11.93
CA HIS A 72 -24.10 13.86 -12.91
C HIS A 72 -24.94 12.89 -12.10
N GLY A 73 -26.26 13.04 -12.18
CA GLY A 73 -27.22 12.20 -11.46
C GLY A 73 -26.83 10.75 -11.67
N TYR A 74 -26.31 10.13 -10.62
CA TYR A 74 -25.91 8.74 -10.66
C TYR A 74 -27.17 7.95 -10.98
N LYS A 75 -27.27 7.45 -12.21
CA LYS A 75 -28.34 6.53 -12.60
C LYS A 75 -27.83 5.15 -12.20
N PRO A 76 -28.35 4.53 -11.13
CA PRO A 76 -27.91 3.19 -10.76
C PRO A 76 -28.16 2.26 -11.94
N LEU A 77 -27.17 1.41 -12.24
CA LEU A 77 -27.31 0.33 -13.22
C LEU A 77 -28.38 -0.63 -12.71
N SER A 78 -29.59 -0.52 -13.25
CA SER A 78 -30.65 -1.49 -13.03
C SER A 78 -30.36 -2.72 -13.89
N PHE A 79 -29.88 -3.79 -13.27
CA PHE A 79 -29.88 -5.10 -13.90
C PHE A 79 -31.31 -5.63 -13.87
N ALA A 80 -32.00 -5.59 -15.01
CA ALA A 80 -33.23 -6.33 -15.16
C ALA A 80 -32.88 -7.82 -15.00
N ARG A 81 -33.44 -8.47 -13.98
CA ARG A 81 -33.44 -9.93 -13.90
C ARG A 81 -34.41 -10.40 -14.98
N GLU A 82 -33.86 -10.82 -16.12
CA GLU A 82 -34.58 -11.73 -17.01
C GLU A 82 -34.76 -13.03 -16.21
N ASN A 83 -35.97 -13.23 -15.70
CA ASN A 83 -36.38 -14.55 -15.24
C ASN A 83 -36.58 -15.38 -16.52
N GLU A 84 -35.72 -16.38 -16.68
CA GLU A 84 -35.96 -17.53 -17.54
C GLU A 84 -37.18 -18.28 -16.99
N GLU A 85 -38.27 -18.30 -17.77
CA GLU A 85 -39.27 -19.39 -17.76
C GLU A 85 -39.50 -19.84 -19.20
#